data_AF-A0A674HG19-F1
#
_entry.id   AF-A0A674HG19-F1
#
_cell.length_a   1.000
_cell.length_b   1.000
_cell.length_c   1.000
_cell.angle_alpha   90.00
_cell.angle_beta   90.00
_cell.angle_gamma   90.00
#
_symmetry.space_group_name_H-M   'P 1'
#
loop_
_entity.id
_entity.type
_entity.pdbx_description
1 polymer ?
#
loop_
_entity_poly.entity_id
_entity_poly.type
_entity_poly.pdbx_seq_one_letter_code
_entity_poly.pdbx_strand_id
1 'polypeptide(L)'
;MTTPHCRVTTAWGPPGGPVPVPANGPRWAGLAQGIKPGPGSGSAQPRALLQPSRAATMVHWSAEEKQLIASVWGRVSVEECGAEALARLLVVYPWTQRFFVSFGNMSSPTAVLGNPMVRAHGKKVLTSFGEAVRNMDSVKKCFAQLSKLHCEKLHVDPENFRLLGDVLVVVLASHFGKEFTPACQAAWQKLVRVVAHALAHEYH
;
A
#
# COMPACT_ATOMS: atom_id res chain seq x y z
N MET A 1 -16.54 -13.27 -24.85
CA MET A 1 -15.31 -12.46 -24.76
C MET A 1 -14.79 -12.57 -23.33
N THR A 2 -13.77 -13.40 -23.11
CA THR A 2 -13.17 -13.63 -21.78
C THR A 2 -12.25 -12.46 -21.44
N THR A 3 -12.60 -11.67 -20.42
CA THR A 3 -11.71 -10.65 -19.84
C THR A 3 -10.41 -11.31 -19.40
N PRO A 4 -9.23 -10.76 -19.76
CA PRO A 4 -7.96 -11.30 -19.29
C PRO A 4 -7.94 -11.25 -17.76
N HIS A 5 -7.77 -12.41 -17.11
CA HIS A 5 -7.56 -12.45 -15.67
C HIS A 5 -6.20 -11.84 -15.36
N CYS A 6 -6.20 -10.67 -14.71
CA CYS A 6 -5.01 -10.04 -14.14
C CYS A 6 -4.38 -11.03 -13.16
N ARG A 7 -3.24 -11.61 -13.53
CA ARG A 7 -2.57 -12.64 -12.72
C ARG A 7 -1.51 -11.96 -11.86
N VAL A 8 -1.95 -11.24 -10.84
CA VAL A 8 -1.01 -10.79 -9.80
C VAL A 8 -0.60 -12.04 -9.03
N THR A 9 0.57 -12.58 -9.34
CA THR A 9 1.01 -13.86 -8.77
C THR A 9 1.20 -13.72 -7.27
N THR A 10 0.39 -14.44 -6.50
CA THR A 10 0.60 -14.69 -5.07
C THR A 10 1.74 -15.69 -4.89
N ALA A 11 2.95 -15.36 -5.33
CA ALA A 11 4.13 -16.21 -5.13
C ALA A 11 4.81 -15.87 -3.79
N TRP A 12 4.07 -15.93 -2.69
CA TRP A 12 4.62 -15.87 -1.33
C TRP A 12 3.79 -16.72 -0.36
N GLY A 13 4.41 -17.79 0.13
CA GLY A 13 4.22 -18.37 1.44
C GLY A 13 5.60 -18.77 1.98
N PRO A 14 5.97 -18.46 3.23
CA PRO A 14 7.17 -19.03 3.85
C PRO A 14 6.95 -20.53 4.18
N PRO A 15 8.01 -21.37 4.20
CA PRO A 15 7.93 -22.68 4.85
C PRO A 15 8.02 -22.44 6.37
N GLY A 16 6.91 -22.50 7.07
CA GLY A 16 6.89 -22.38 8.52
C GLY A 16 5.50 -22.08 9.05
N GLY A 17 5.02 -22.92 9.95
CA GLY A 17 3.70 -22.85 10.57
C GLY A 17 3.46 -21.58 11.41
N PRO A 18 2.33 -21.52 12.13
CA PRO A 18 1.91 -20.32 12.84
C PRO A 18 2.95 -19.88 13.87
N VAL A 19 3.40 -18.63 13.75
CA VAL A 19 4.29 -17.98 14.73
C VAL A 19 3.42 -17.35 15.83
N PRO A 20 3.68 -17.61 17.12
CA PRO A 20 2.90 -17.05 18.21
C PRO A 20 3.14 -15.54 18.36
N VAL A 21 2.07 -14.80 18.65
CA VAL A 21 2.10 -13.37 18.97
C VAL A 21 2.56 -13.20 20.42
N PRO A 22 3.59 -12.39 20.73
CA PRO A 22 3.94 -12.10 22.11
C PRO A 22 2.89 -11.17 22.74
N ALA A 23 2.22 -11.69 23.78
CA ALA A 23 1.36 -10.91 24.66
C ALA A 23 2.22 -10.09 25.62
N ASN A 24 2.66 -8.89 25.20
CA ASN A 24 2.92 -7.71 26.05
C ASN A 24 3.55 -6.58 25.23
N GLY A 25 2.73 -5.62 24.82
CA GLY A 25 3.18 -4.29 24.39
C GLY A 25 2.95 -3.27 25.52
N PRO A 26 3.80 -2.24 25.67
CA PRO A 26 3.69 -1.26 26.75
C PRO A 26 2.40 -0.42 26.61
N ARG A 27 1.59 -0.42 27.67
CA ARG A 27 0.41 0.44 27.85
C ARG A 27 0.84 1.90 27.98
N TRP A 28 0.57 2.73 26.97
CA TRP A 28 0.53 4.17 27.16
C TRP A 28 -0.90 4.54 27.60
N ALA A 29 -1.10 4.70 28.90
CA ALA A 29 -2.33 5.23 29.47
C ALA A 29 -1.95 6.31 30.46
N GLY A 30 -2.25 7.57 30.14
CA GLY A 30 -2.08 8.68 31.07
C GLY A 30 -1.94 10.04 30.40
N LEU A 31 -3.07 10.67 30.08
CA LEU A 31 -3.46 12.05 30.47
C LEU A 31 -4.55 12.57 29.51
N ALA A 32 -5.80 12.53 29.98
CA ALA A 32 -6.85 13.47 29.58
C ALA A 32 -7.95 13.41 30.64
N GLN A 33 -7.78 14.21 31.70
CA GLN A 33 -8.87 14.46 32.64
C GLN A 33 -9.66 15.68 32.17
N GLY A 34 -10.99 15.55 32.18
CA GLY A 34 -11.87 16.58 32.71
C GLY A 34 -12.56 17.51 31.71
N ILE A 35 -13.64 17.05 31.06
CA ILE A 35 -14.81 17.89 30.75
C ILE A 35 -16.07 17.05 30.98
N LYS A 36 -16.91 17.45 31.96
CA LYS A 36 -18.27 16.90 32.15
C LYS A 36 -19.27 17.69 31.30
N PRO A 37 -20.18 17.06 30.55
CA PRO A 37 -21.37 17.74 30.04
C PRO A 37 -22.53 17.64 31.05
N GLY A 38 -23.19 18.77 31.31
CA GLY A 38 -24.41 18.87 32.12
C GLY A 38 -25.67 18.46 31.34
N PRO A 39 -26.83 18.33 32.01
CA PRO A 39 -28.06 17.86 31.38
C PRO A 39 -28.79 19.01 30.70
N GLY A 40 -28.99 18.90 29.38
CA GLY A 40 -29.77 19.84 28.58
C GLY A 40 -30.79 19.11 27.73
N SER A 41 -32.06 19.30 28.07
CA SER A 41 -33.25 18.85 27.35
C SER A 41 -33.27 19.34 25.90
N GLY A 42 -33.48 18.43 24.94
CA GLY A 42 -33.63 18.77 23.53
C GLY A 42 -34.51 17.75 22.81
N SER A 43 -35.59 18.25 22.23
CA SER A 43 -36.68 17.57 21.55
C SER A 43 -36.24 16.58 20.46
N ALA A 44 -36.89 15.42 20.42
CA ALA A 44 -36.76 14.43 19.36
C ALA A 44 -37.31 14.95 18.02
N GLN A 45 -36.45 14.99 17.00
CA GLN A 45 -36.85 15.04 15.59
C GLN A 45 -36.43 13.73 14.91
N PRO A 46 -37.23 13.22 13.95
CA PRO A 46 -36.98 11.92 13.36
C PRO A 46 -35.69 11.91 12.54
N ARG A 47 -34.83 10.97 12.88
CA ARG A 47 -33.55 10.68 12.25
C ARG A 47 -33.80 10.20 10.82
N ALA A 48 -33.84 11.13 9.86
CA ALA A 48 -33.72 10.79 8.45
C ALA A 48 -32.40 10.03 8.27
N LEU A 49 -32.50 8.74 7.98
CA LEU A 49 -31.37 7.91 7.59
C LEU A 49 -30.87 8.46 6.25
N LEU A 50 -29.91 9.38 6.30
CA LEU A 50 -29.10 9.75 5.16
C LEU A 50 -28.32 8.50 4.78
N GLN A 51 -28.87 7.70 3.86
CA GLN A 51 -28.13 6.62 3.23
C GLN A 51 -26.91 7.26 2.56
N PRO A 52 -25.68 6.86 2.89
CA PRO A 52 -24.54 7.28 2.10
C PRO A 52 -24.66 6.56 0.75
N SER A 53 -25.11 7.27 -0.29
CA SER A 53 -24.88 6.83 -1.67
C SER A 53 -23.39 6.99 -1.97
N ARG A 54 -22.53 6.12 -1.43
CA ARG A 54 -21.21 5.89 -2.01
C ARG A 54 -21.44 5.04 -3.26
N ALA A 55 -21.93 5.70 -4.32
CA ALA A 55 -21.59 5.25 -5.66
C ALA A 55 -20.07 5.06 -5.65
N ALA A 56 -19.62 3.82 -5.87
CA ALA A 56 -18.22 3.50 -5.95
C ALA A 56 -17.60 4.49 -6.95
N THR A 57 -16.78 5.43 -6.45
CA THR A 57 -16.14 6.44 -7.30
C THR A 57 -15.18 5.68 -8.19
N MET A 58 -15.64 5.28 -9.37
CA MET A 58 -14.77 4.70 -10.39
C MET A 58 -13.72 5.76 -10.69
N VAL A 59 -12.47 5.43 -10.42
CA VAL A 59 -11.36 6.33 -10.68
C VAL A 59 -11.27 6.51 -12.18
N HIS A 60 -11.47 7.74 -12.64
CA HIS A 60 -11.33 8.11 -14.03
C HIS A 60 -9.87 8.47 -14.33
N TRP A 61 -9.35 8.03 -15.47
CA TRP A 61 -8.00 8.31 -15.92
C TRP A 61 -8.03 9.07 -17.24
N SER A 62 -7.41 10.24 -17.28
CA SER A 62 -7.20 10.98 -18.52
C SER A 62 -6.18 10.30 -19.43
N ALA A 63 -6.17 10.65 -20.72
CA ALA A 63 -5.21 10.10 -21.68
C ALA A 63 -3.78 10.52 -21.28
N GLU A 64 -3.63 11.75 -20.82
CA GLU A 64 -2.38 12.37 -20.37
C GLU A 64 -1.83 11.64 -19.14
N GLU A 65 -2.66 11.35 -18.14
CA GLU A 65 -2.24 10.58 -16.95
C GLU A 65 -1.76 9.18 -17.33
N LYS A 66 -2.50 8.47 -18.21
CA LYS A 66 -2.11 7.14 -18.69
C LYS A 66 -0.76 7.20 -19.42
N GLN A 67 -0.56 8.21 -20.26
CA GLN A 67 0.68 8.40 -21.00
C GLN A 67 1.87 8.69 -20.07
N LEU A 68 1.70 9.59 -19.09
CA LEU A 68 2.75 9.92 -18.11
C LEU A 68 3.18 8.70 -17.30
N ILE A 69 2.21 7.90 -16.83
CA ILE A 69 2.48 6.66 -16.10
C ILE A 69 3.21 5.65 -16.99
N ALA A 70 2.71 5.41 -18.21
CA ALA A 70 3.31 4.45 -19.13
C ALA A 70 4.74 4.84 -19.55
N SER A 71 4.98 6.15 -19.77
CA SER A 71 6.28 6.68 -20.17
C SER A 71 7.36 6.43 -19.10
N VAL A 72 7.05 6.70 -17.83
CA VAL A 72 7.95 6.38 -16.72
C VAL A 72 8.09 4.87 -16.58
N TRP A 73 6.98 4.13 -16.54
CA TRP A 73 6.98 2.69 -16.33
C TRP A 73 7.84 1.94 -17.34
N GLY A 74 7.81 2.33 -18.62
CA GLY A 74 8.62 1.74 -19.69
C GLY A 74 10.14 1.85 -19.48
N ARG A 75 10.58 2.65 -18.51
CA ARG A 75 11.99 2.88 -18.16
C ARG A 75 12.33 2.46 -16.74
N VAL A 76 11.36 1.98 -15.96
CA VAL A 76 11.59 1.53 -14.58
C VAL A 76 12.39 0.23 -14.58
N SER A 77 13.52 0.23 -13.87
CA SER A 77 14.21 -0.99 -13.48
C SER A 77 13.44 -1.66 -12.34
N VAL A 78 12.58 -2.63 -12.67
CA VAL A 78 11.66 -3.26 -11.71
C VAL A 78 12.39 -3.91 -10.53
N GLU A 79 13.56 -4.47 -10.77
CA GLU A 79 14.36 -5.09 -9.71
C GLU A 79 14.99 -4.04 -8.80
N GLU A 80 15.61 -3.02 -9.37
CA GLU A 80 16.33 -1.98 -8.62
C GLU A 80 15.38 -1.07 -7.86
N CYS A 81 14.43 -0.45 -8.55
CA CYS A 81 13.44 0.43 -7.93
C CYS A 81 12.58 -0.33 -6.90
N GLY A 82 12.28 -1.61 -7.17
CA GLY A 82 11.48 -2.44 -6.26
C GLY A 82 12.22 -2.78 -4.98
N ALA A 83 13.48 -3.21 -5.11
CA ALA A 83 14.37 -3.45 -3.98
C ALA A 83 14.56 -2.18 -3.14
N GLU A 84 14.82 -1.06 -3.80
CA GLU A 84 15.04 0.22 -3.12
C GLU A 84 13.79 0.71 -2.38
N ALA A 85 12.60 0.62 -3.00
CA ALA A 85 11.35 1.03 -2.37
C ALA A 85 11.05 0.20 -1.11
N LEU A 86 11.23 -1.13 -1.17
CA LEU A 86 11.00 -1.97 0.01
C LEU A 86 12.06 -1.73 1.09
N ALA A 87 13.32 -1.59 0.71
CA ALA A 87 14.38 -1.29 1.67
C ALA A 87 14.15 0.06 2.38
N ARG A 88 13.78 1.11 1.63
CA ARG A 88 13.43 2.42 2.19
C ARG A 88 12.21 2.35 3.11
N LEU A 89 11.18 1.57 2.78
CA LEU A 89 10.05 1.34 3.68
C LEU A 89 10.52 0.78 5.03
N LEU A 90 11.34 -0.28 5.00
CA LEU A 90 11.82 -0.97 6.20
C LEU A 90 12.77 -0.13 7.06
N VAL A 91 13.49 0.82 6.44
CA VAL A 91 14.41 1.73 7.14
C VAL A 91 13.67 2.96 7.69
N VAL A 92 12.84 3.61 6.88
CA VAL A 92 12.12 4.85 7.26
C VAL A 92 10.98 4.56 8.22
N TYR A 93 10.35 3.38 8.10
CA TYR A 93 9.24 2.94 8.94
C TYR A 93 9.55 1.59 9.61
N PRO A 94 10.42 1.55 10.63
CA PRO A 94 10.97 0.30 11.18
C PRO A 94 9.92 -0.67 11.73
N TRP A 95 8.74 -0.18 12.15
CA TRP A 95 7.64 -1.05 12.60
C TRP A 95 7.14 -2.02 11.53
N THR A 96 7.41 -1.74 10.25
CA THR A 96 7.03 -2.62 9.13
C THR A 96 7.90 -3.88 9.07
N GLN A 97 9.07 -3.89 9.69
CA GLN A 97 9.97 -5.06 9.72
C GLN A 97 9.33 -6.28 10.40
N ARG A 98 8.33 -6.08 11.28
CA ARG A 98 7.59 -7.16 11.95
C ARG A 98 6.92 -8.14 10.98
N PHE A 99 6.62 -7.71 9.74
CA PHE A 99 6.01 -8.56 8.71
C PHE A 99 7.04 -9.42 7.96
N PHE A 100 8.33 -9.16 8.16
CA PHE A 100 9.44 -9.73 7.37
C PHE A 100 10.46 -10.46 8.24
N VAL A 101 10.08 -10.97 9.42
CA VAL A 101 11.00 -11.66 10.36
C VAL A 101 11.75 -12.81 9.68
N SER A 102 11.13 -13.50 8.72
CA SER A 102 11.74 -14.59 7.95
C SER A 102 12.83 -14.15 6.97
N PHE A 103 13.03 -12.85 6.76
CA PHE A 103 14.06 -12.32 5.86
C PHE A 103 15.44 -12.25 6.54
N GLY A 104 15.53 -12.61 7.82
CA GLY A 104 16.79 -12.66 8.55
C GLY A 104 17.24 -11.27 8.99
N ASN A 105 18.53 -10.97 8.79
CA ASN A 105 19.13 -9.76 9.33
C ASN A 105 18.60 -8.48 8.65
N MET A 106 17.95 -7.63 9.46
CA MET A 106 17.46 -6.29 9.09
C MET A 106 17.81 -5.24 10.16
N SER A 107 18.84 -5.51 10.97
CA SER A 107 19.17 -4.71 12.16
C SER A 107 19.73 -3.31 11.88
N SER A 108 20.16 -3.02 10.64
CA SER A 108 20.70 -1.72 10.24
C SER A 108 20.32 -1.39 8.79
N PRO A 109 20.39 -0.11 8.36
CA PRO A 109 20.11 0.27 6.98
C PRO A 109 20.97 -0.49 5.95
N THR A 110 22.26 -0.66 6.24
CA THR A 110 23.17 -1.45 5.39
C THR A 110 22.75 -2.92 5.31
N ALA A 111 22.32 -3.51 6.43
CA ALA A 111 21.81 -4.88 6.44
C ALA A 111 20.54 -5.03 5.61
N VAL A 112 19.60 -4.07 5.71
CA VAL A 112 18.34 -4.07 4.93
C VAL A 112 18.62 -3.93 3.44
N LEU A 113 19.45 -2.97 3.03
CA LEU A 113 19.79 -2.73 1.63
C LEU A 113 20.54 -3.92 1.00
N GLY A 114 21.43 -4.56 1.77
CA GLY A 114 22.17 -5.75 1.33
C GLY A 114 21.38 -7.05 1.38
N ASN A 115 20.15 -7.05 1.90
CA ASN A 115 19.41 -8.29 2.15
C ASN A 115 18.81 -8.86 0.84
N PRO A 116 19.20 -10.08 0.42
CA PRO A 116 18.72 -10.66 -0.84
C PRO A 116 17.22 -10.96 -0.84
N MET A 117 16.63 -11.28 0.32
CA MET A 117 15.20 -11.52 0.45
C MET A 117 14.39 -10.23 0.31
N VAL A 118 14.89 -9.12 0.87
CA VAL A 118 14.30 -7.78 0.66
C VAL A 118 14.33 -7.43 -0.83
N ARG A 119 15.47 -7.61 -1.50
CA ARG A 119 15.59 -7.34 -2.94
C ARG A 119 14.62 -8.18 -3.77
N ALA A 120 14.58 -9.49 -3.51
CA ALA A 120 13.68 -10.41 -4.20
C ALA A 120 12.20 -10.07 -3.97
N HIS A 121 11.82 -9.70 -2.74
CA HIS A 121 10.44 -9.30 -2.43
C HIS A 121 10.07 -7.97 -3.06
N GLY A 122 10.97 -6.98 -3.00
CA GLY A 122 10.79 -5.67 -3.63
C GLY A 122 10.51 -5.78 -5.13
N LYS A 123 11.23 -6.67 -5.83
CA LYS A 123 10.96 -7.00 -7.25
C LYS A 123 9.54 -7.52 -7.46
N LYS A 124 9.06 -8.44 -6.60
CA LYS A 124 7.68 -8.99 -6.72
C LYS A 124 6.64 -7.91 -6.45
N VAL A 125 6.86 -7.07 -5.43
CA VAL A 125 6.00 -5.91 -5.13
C VAL A 125 5.91 -4.99 -6.35
N LEU A 126 7.04 -4.56 -6.90
CA LEU A 126 7.01 -3.62 -8.03
C LEU A 126 6.47 -4.26 -9.32
N THR A 127 6.66 -5.57 -9.51
CA THR A 127 6.01 -6.32 -10.60
C THR A 127 4.49 -6.26 -10.48
N SER A 128 3.91 -6.32 -9.27
CA SER A 128 2.47 -6.16 -9.08
C SER A 128 1.97 -4.76 -9.44
N PHE A 129 2.75 -3.70 -9.19
CA PHE A 129 2.44 -2.37 -9.70
C PHE A 129 2.43 -2.33 -11.23
N GLY A 130 3.28 -3.10 -11.90
CA GLY A 130 3.23 -3.29 -13.35
C GLY A 130 1.94 -3.91 -13.87
N GLU A 131 1.28 -4.75 -13.08
CA GLU A 131 -0.08 -5.23 -13.38
C GLU A 131 -1.10 -4.10 -13.23
N ALA A 132 -0.94 -3.22 -12.25
CA ALA A 132 -1.80 -2.03 -12.09
C ALA A 132 -1.66 -1.07 -13.28
N VAL A 133 -0.44 -0.80 -13.74
CA VAL A 133 -0.15 0.06 -14.91
C VAL A 133 -0.81 -0.49 -16.18
N ARG A 134 -0.79 -1.82 -16.38
CA ARG A 134 -1.47 -2.46 -17.52
C ARG A 134 -2.99 -2.48 -17.41
N ASN A 135 -3.54 -2.39 -16.21
CA ASN A 135 -4.96 -2.60 -15.92
C ASN A 135 -5.56 -1.42 -15.11
N MET A 136 -5.23 -0.19 -15.47
CA MET A 136 -5.56 1.02 -14.69
C MET A 136 -7.07 1.21 -14.41
N ASP A 137 -7.93 0.77 -15.33
CA ASP A 137 -9.39 0.86 -15.17
C ASP A 137 -9.99 -0.32 -14.37
N SER A 138 -9.18 -1.34 -14.05
CA SER A 138 -9.61 -2.56 -13.34
C SER A 138 -8.71 -2.99 -12.17
N VAL A 139 -7.93 -2.05 -11.61
CA VAL A 139 -6.98 -2.28 -10.49
C VAL A 139 -7.64 -3.01 -9.32
N LYS A 140 -8.86 -2.62 -8.93
CA LYS A 140 -9.62 -3.28 -7.85
C LYS A 140 -9.76 -4.79 -8.07
N LYS A 141 -10.13 -5.21 -9.28
CA LYS A 141 -10.26 -6.64 -9.63
C LYS A 141 -8.90 -7.31 -9.65
N CYS A 142 -7.89 -6.61 -10.17
CA CYS A 142 -6.53 -7.14 -10.28
C CYS A 142 -5.91 -7.45 -8.90
N PHE A 143 -6.17 -6.61 -7.89
CA PHE A 143 -5.56 -6.73 -6.56
C PHE A 143 -6.43 -7.50 -5.54
N ALA A 144 -7.59 -8.00 -5.91
CA ALA A 144 -8.53 -8.65 -4.98
C ALA A 144 -7.89 -9.83 -4.19
N GLN A 145 -7.12 -10.69 -4.86
CA GLN A 145 -6.44 -11.81 -4.20
C GLN A 145 -5.34 -11.34 -3.24
N LEU A 146 -4.60 -10.29 -3.61
CA LEU A 146 -3.61 -9.68 -2.73
C LEU A 146 -4.26 -8.97 -1.53
N SER A 147 -5.41 -8.33 -1.73
CA SER A 147 -6.16 -7.69 -0.65
C SER A 147 -6.55 -8.71 0.43
N LYS A 148 -7.12 -9.85 0.01
CA LYS A 148 -7.44 -10.97 0.93
C LYS A 148 -6.22 -11.48 1.66
N LEU A 149 -5.10 -11.71 0.96
CA LEU A 149 -3.86 -12.16 1.58
C LEU A 149 -3.38 -11.19 2.67
N HIS A 150 -3.32 -9.89 2.35
CA HIS A 150 -2.82 -8.91 3.31
C HIS A 150 -3.78 -8.71 4.49
N CYS A 151 -5.09 -8.79 4.25
CA CYS A 151 -6.12 -8.65 5.26
C CYS A 151 -6.20 -9.88 6.18
N GLU A 152 -6.54 -11.03 5.61
CA GLU A 152 -6.92 -12.22 6.38
C GLU A 152 -5.72 -12.98 6.95
N LYS A 153 -4.56 -12.92 6.28
CA LYS A 153 -3.38 -13.70 6.70
C LYS A 153 -2.31 -12.83 7.34
N LEU A 154 -1.95 -11.73 6.68
CA LEU A 154 -0.82 -10.91 7.12
C LEU A 154 -1.22 -9.82 8.13
N HIS A 155 -2.51 -9.48 8.23
CA HIS A 155 -3.04 -8.46 9.14
C HIS A 155 -2.27 -7.14 9.05
N VAL A 156 -2.00 -6.69 7.82
CA VAL A 156 -1.27 -5.44 7.57
C VAL A 156 -2.20 -4.26 7.75
N ASP A 157 -1.83 -3.27 8.56
CA ASP A 157 -2.63 -2.04 8.65
C ASP A 157 -2.64 -1.33 7.28
N PRO A 158 -3.83 -0.99 6.71
CA PRO A 158 -3.96 -0.35 5.40
C PRO A 158 -3.12 0.92 5.20
N GLU A 159 -2.81 1.64 6.27
CA GLU A 159 -1.95 2.84 6.21
C GLU A 159 -0.56 2.49 5.66
N ASN A 160 -0.04 1.29 5.90
CA ASN A 160 1.26 0.88 5.38
C ASN A 160 1.27 0.75 3.84
N PHE A 161 0.12 0.51 3.19
CA PHE A 161 0.05 0.53 1.73
C PHE A 161 0.26 1.94 1.18
N ARG A 162 -0.28 2.95 1.87
CA ARG A 162 -0.09 4.36 1.52
C ARG A 162 1.38 4.75 1.68
N LEU A 163 2.01 4.35 2.79
CA LEU A 163 3.44 4.61 3.05
C LEU A 163 4.35 3.99 1.98
N LEU A 164 4.09 2.75 1.57
CA LEU A 164 4.84 2.11 0.49
C LEU A 164 4.64 2.86 -0.84
N GLY A 165 3.41 3.31 -1.12
CA GLY A 165 3.11 4.13 -2.29
C GLY A 165 3.91 5.43 -2.33
N ASP A 166 3.95 6.16 -1.22
CA ASP A 166 4.71 7.42 -1.11
C ASP A 166 6.22 7.19 -1.26
N VAL A 167 6.76 6.13 -0.64
CA VAL A 167 8.16 5.74 -0.79
C VAL A 167 8.49 5.41 -2.25
N LEU A 168 7.60 4.70 -2.95
CA LEU A 168 7.79 4.41 -4.38
C LEU A 168 7.85 5.70 -5.21
N VAL A 169 6.97 6.67 -4.96
CA VAL A 169 6.99 7.96 -5.66
C VAL A 169 8.32 8.69 -5.44
N VAL A 170 8.87 8.66 -4.21
CA VAL A 170 10.20 9.25 -3.90
C VAL A 170 11.33 8.52 -4.62
N VAL A 171 11.28 7.19 -4.70
CA VAL A 171 12.26 6.39 -5.47
C VAL A 171 12.22 6.77 -6.94
N LEU A 172 11.03 6.80 -7.55
CA LEU A 172 10.88 7.20 -8.95
C LEU A 172 11.40 8.63 -9.19
N ALA A 173 11.06 9.58 -8.32
CA ALA A 173 11.59 10.94 -8.42
C ALA A 173 13.12 10.99 -8.36
N SER A 174 13.74 10.14 -7.52
CA SER A 174 15.21 10.06 -7.41
C SER A 174 15.87 9.49 -8.66
N HIS A 175 15.23 8.52 -9.33
CA HIS A 175 15.76 7.86 -10.54
C HIS A 175 15.57 8.71 -11.81
N PHE A 176 14.45 9.44 -11.91
CA PHE A 176 14.09 10.19 -13.13
C PHE A 176 14.40 11.70 -13.03
N GLY A 177 14.70 12.22 -11.84
CA GLY A 177 15.12 13.60 -11.62
C GLY A 177 14.16 14.61 -12.24
N LYS A 178 14.67 15.46 -13.15
CA LYS A 178 13.89 16.53 -13.82
C LYS A 178 12.78 16.00 -14.72
N GLU A 179 12.87 14.75 -15.17
CA GLU A 179 11.85 14.14 -16.02
C GLU A 179 10.62 13.71 -15.22
N PHE A 180 10.76 13.53 -13.90
CA PHE A 180 9.64 13.29 -12.99
C PHE A 180 8.96 14.62 -12.62
N THR A 181 8.37 15.26 -13.63
CA THR A 181 7.70 16.56 -13.51
C THR A 181 6.58 16.53 -12.47
N PRO A 182 6.12 17.70 -11.96
CA PRO A 182 4.99 17.75 -11.02
C PRO A 182 3.71 17.06 -11.55
N ALA A 183 3.44 17.17 -12.85
CA ALA A 183 2.31 16.48 -13.49
C ALA A 183 2.50 14.96 -13.49
N CYS A 184 3.71 14.49 -13.79
CA CYS A 184 4.06 13.07 -13.71
C CYS A 184 3.93 12.55 -12.27
N GLN A 185 4.46 13.29 -11.29
CA GLN A 185 4.33 12.95 -9.87
C GLN A 185 2.86 12.87 -9.46
N ALA A 186 2.01 13.80 -9.88
CA ALA A 186 0.57 13.77 -9.58
C ALA A 186 -0.11 12.51 -10.13
N ALA A 187 0.20 12.13 -11.38
CA ALA A 187 -0.33 10.91 -12.00
C ALA A 187 0.12 9.64 -11.25
N TRP A 188 1.41 9.56 -10.90
CA TRP A 188 1.95 8.44 -10.11
C TRP A 188 1.41 8.39 -8.69
N GLN A 189 1.25 9.54 -8.04
CA GLN A 189 0.66 9.63 -6.71
C GLN A 189 -0.80 9.15 -6.72
N LYS A 190 -1.56 9.49 -7.77
CA LYS A 190 -2.90 8.95 -7.98
C LYS A 190 -2.85 7.43 -8.14
N LEU A 191 -1.93 6.90 -8.95
CA LEU A 191 -1.81 5.44 -9.16
C LEU A 191 -1.54 4.69 -7.86
N VAL A 192 -0.56 5.12 -7.07
CA VAL A 192 -0.23 4.43 -5.81
C VAL A 192 -1.36 4.51 -4.79
N ARG A 193 -2.15 5.61 -4.79
CA ARG A 193 -3.36 5.72 -3.96
C ARG A 193 -4.47 4.76 -4.41
N VAL A 194 -4.66 4.60 -5.73
CA VAL A 194 -5.61 3.63 -6.29
C VAL A 194 -5.22 2.20 -5.93
N VAL A 195 -3.93 1.87 -6.02
CA VAL A 195 -3.40 0.56 -5.62
C VAL A 195 -3.58 0.33 -4.11
N ALA A 196 -3.25 1.32 -3.27
CA ALA A 196 -3.44 1.22 -1.82
C ALA A 196 -4.93 1.02 -1.46
N HIS A 197 -5.83 1.77 -2.11
CA HIS A 197 -7.27 1.59 -1.92
C HIS A 197 -7.75 0.20 -2.37
N ALA A 198 -7.25 -0.31 -3.49
CA ALA A 198 -7.57 -1.65 -3.97
C ALA A 198 -7.06 -2.76 -3.03
N LEU A 199 -5.87 -2.59 -2.44
CA LEU A 199 -5.32 -3.52 -1.43
C LEU A 199 -6.09 -3.47 -0.11
N ALA A 200 -6.67 -2.32 0.25
CA ALA A 200 -7.46 -2.15 1.45
C ALA A 200 -8.93 -2.61 1.30
N HIS A 201 -9.35 -3.03 0.12
CA HIS A 201 -10.77 -3.31 -0.17
C HIS A 201 -11.39 -4.37 0.74
N GLU A 202 -10.69 -5.47 1.02
CA GLU A 202 -11.26 -6.55 1.85
C GLU A 202 -11.27 -6.23 3.35
N TYR A 203 -10.75 -5.05 3.76
CA TYR A 203 -10.80 -4.59 5.14
C TYR A 203 -12.13 -3.88 5.49
N HIS A 204 -12.88 -3.39 4.49
CA HIS A 204 -14.08 -2.57 4.69
C HIS A 204 -15.08 -2.61 3.52
#